data_AF-A0A2M8NFD9-F1
#
_entry.id   AF-A0A2M8NFD9-F1
#
_cell.length_a   1.000
_cell.length_b   1.000
_cell.length_c   1.000
_cell.angle_alpha   90.00
_cell.angle_beta   90.00
_cell.angle_gamma   90.00
#
_symmetry.space_group_name_H-M   'P 1'
#
loop_
_entity.id
_entity.type
_entity.pdbx_description
1 polymer ?
#
loop_
_entity_poly.entity_id
_entity_poly.type
_entity_poly.pdbx_seq_one_letter_code
_entity_poly.pdbx_strand_id
1 'polypeptide(L)'
;MSRFRPDEFSLLVVDEAHHATAATYKRMIAYYRRNPKLKVLGVTATPDRADEQALGQIFENVSYVYELPQAVRDGWLVNPIQQCVVVESLDFSGVTMTAGDLNVGELADVMEEERNLHTIVSTTIDVAAGRKTLMFAASVKQAERTCEIL
;
A
#
# COMPACT_ATOMS: atom_id res chain seq x y z
N MET A 1 24.58 -1.99 -16.27
CA MET A 1 24.88 -2.94 -15.18
C MET A 1 26.31 -3.47 -15.31
N SER A 2 27.34 -2.63 -15.21
CA SER A 2 28.74 -3.04 -15.39
C SER A 2 29.67 -2.68 -14.22
N ARG A 3 29.14 -1.94 -13.22
CA ARG A 3 29.90 -1.50 -12.05
C ARG A 3 30.13 -2.61 -11.02
N PHE A 4 29.23 -3.59 -10.95
CA PHE A 4 29.23 -4.65 -9.95
C PHE A 4 29.05 -6.00 -10.65
N ARG A 5 29.94 -6.97 -10.38
CA ARG A 5 29.87 -8.28 -11.02
C ARG A 5 28.98 -9.23 -10.21
N PRO A 6 28.24 -10.16 -10.85
CA PRO A 6 27.36 -11.08 -10.14
C PRO A 6 28.04 -11.96 -9.09
N ASP A 7 29.28 -12.36 -9.35
CA ASP A 7 30.10 -13.23 -8.50
C ASP A 7 30.56 -12.57 -7.19
N GLU A 8 30.39 -11.25 -7.07
CA GLU A 8 30.72 -10.50 -5.85
C GLU A 8 29.64 -10.63 -4.75
N PHE A 9 28.46 -11.15 -5.08
CA PHE A 9 27.32 -11.23 -4.16
C PHE A 9 26.86 -12.66 -3.96
N SER A 10 26.72 -13.08 -2.71
CA SER A 10 26.12 -14.36 -2.32
C SER A 10 24.63 -14.24 -2.00
N LEU A 11 24.14 -13.03 -1.71
CA LEU A 11 22.75 -12.76 -1.35
C LEU A 11 22.25 -11.49 -2.05
N LEU A 12 21.06 -11.57 -2.63
CA LEU A 12 20.27 -10.44 -3.12
C LEU A 12 19.00 -10.32 -2.28
N VAL A 13 18.83 -9.21 -1.56
CA VAL A 13 17.60 -8.90 -0.83
C VAL A 13 16.78 -7.93 -1.66
N VAL A 14 15.52 -8.30 -1.90
CA VAL A 14 14.54 -7.50 -2.63
C VAL A 14 13.47 -7.06 -1.64
N ASP A 15 13.50 -5.78 -1.30
CA ASP A 15 12.45 -5.14 -0.51
C ASP A 15 11.24 -4.83 -1.40
N GLU A 16 10.05 -4.74 -0.80
CA GLU A 16 8.77 -4.63 -1.50
C GLU A 16 8.65 -5.63 -2.66
N ALA A 17 8.93 -6.91 -2.34
CA ALA A 17 9.11 -7.97 -3.32
C ALA A 17 7.92 -8.15 -4.27
N HIS A 18 6.71 -7.69 -3.92
CA HIS A 18 5.56 -7.66 -4.81
C HIS A 18 5.84 -6.90 -6.13
N HIS A 19 6.74 -5.91 -6.13
CA HIS A 19 7.21 -5.22 -7.33
C HIS A 19 8.21 -5.99 -8.18
N ALA A 20 8.71 -7.14 -7.73
CA ALA A 20 9.74 -7.90 -8.44
C ALA A 20 9.31 -8.32 -9.85
N THR A 21 7.99 -8.41 -10.09
CA THR A 21 7.36 -8.75 -11.36
C THR A 21 7.59 -7.71 -12.47
N ALA A 22 7.93 -6.47 -12.09
CA ALA A 22 8.24 -5.40 -13.02
C ALA A 22 9.49 -5.70 -13.87
N ALA A 23 9.50 -5.23 -15.12
CA ALA A 23 10.57 -5.50 -16.07
C ALA A 23 11.95 -5.03 -15.59
N THR A 24 12.00 -3.93 -14.84
CA THR A 24 13.23 -3.39 -14.22
C THR A 24 13.82 -4.36 -13.20
N TYR A 25 12.99 -4.89 -12.30
CA TYR A 25 13.38 -5.87 -11.29
C TYR A 25 13.79 -7.20 -11.92
N LYS A 26 12.99 -7.72 -12.86
CA LYS A 26 13.30 -8.96 -13.61
C LYS A 26 14.69 -8.90 -14.26
N ARG A 27 15.03 -7.79 -14.93
CA ARG A 27 16.36 -7.61 -15.54
C ARG A 27 17.48 -7.61 -14.51
N MET A 28 17.28 -6.95 -13.37
CA MET A 28 18.27 -6.88 -12.28
C MET A 28 18.49 -8.25 -11.65
N ILE A 29 17.41 -8.94 -11.28
CA ILE A 29 17.46 -10.27 -10.67
C ILE A 29 18.11 -11.26 -11.64
N ALA A 30 17.74 -11.24 -12.93
CA ALA A 30 18.36 -12.09 -13.95
C ALA A 30 19.86 -11.82 -14.12
N TYR A 31 20.29 -10.56 -14.05
CA TYR A 31 21.71 -10.20 -14.13
C TYR A 31 22.53 -10.83 -13.00
N TYR A 32 22.05 -10.76 -11.76
CA TYR A 32 22.76 -11.30 -10.60
C TYR A 32 22.63 -12.83 -10.50
N ARG A 33 21.53 -13.42 -10.98
CA ARG A 33 21.36 -14.90 -11.06
C ARG A 33 22.36 -15.61 -11.97
N ARG A 34 23.15 -14.88 -12.75
CA ARG A 34 24.32 -15.45 -13.46
C ARG A 34 25.36 -16.01 -12.49
N ASN A 35 25.34 -15.62 -11.22
CA ASN A 35 26.06 -16.33 -10.16
C ASN A 35 25.20 -17.50 -9.64
N PRO A 36 25.57 -18.77 -9.89
CA PRO A 36 24.79 -19.93 -9.46
C PRO A 36 24.75 -20.14 -7.94
N LYS A 37 25.64 -19.47 -7.19
CA LYS A 37 25.67 -19.52 -5.73
C LYS A 37 24.77 -18.47 -5.08
N LEU A 38 24.20 -17.55 -5.86
CA LEU A 38 23.38 -16.46 -5.35
C LEU A 38 22.11 -17.00 -4.69
N LYS A 39 21.83 -16.52 -3.48
CA LYS A 39 20.52 -16.64 -2.84
C LYS A 39 19.73 -15.36 -3.07
N VAL A 40 18.42 -15.49 -3.28
CA VAL A 40 17.51 -14.34 -3.46
C VAL A 40 16.47 -14.41 -2.35
N LEU A 41 16.37 -13.35 -1.57
CA LEU A 41 15.37 -13.18 -0.51
C LEU A 41 14.45 -12.03 -0.92
N GLY A 42 13.15 -12.30 -1.01
CA GLY A 42 12.13 -11.27 -1.14
C GLY A 42 11.47 -11.03 0.21
N VAL A 43 11.29 -9.76 0.58
CA VAL A 43 10.49 -9.36 1.75
C VAL A 43 9.41 -8.39 1.26
N THR A 44 8.18 -8.56 1.75
CA THR A 44 7.05 -7.71 1.39
C THR A 44 6.02 -7.74 2.52
N ALA A 45 5.40 -6.59 2.81
CA ALA A 45 4.29 -6.50 3.75
C ALA A 45 2.93 -6.74 3.06
N THR A 46 2.88 -6.63 1.72
CA THR A 46 1.66 -6.69 0.92
C THR A 46 1.76 -7.77 -0.17
N PRO A 47 1.76 -9.06 0.19
CA PRO A 47 1.53 -10.10 -0.81
C PRO A 47 0.04 -10.11 -1.17
N ASP A 48 -0.34 -9.55 -2.33
CA ASP A 48 -1.70 -9.74 -2.85
C ASP A 48 -1.79 -11.08 -3.60
N ARG A 49 -2.98 -11.70 -3.67
CA ARG A 49 -3.20 -12.99 -4.34
C ARG A 49 -2.85 -12.96 -5.82
N ALA A 50 -3.10 -11.83 -6.49
CA ALA A 50 -2.70 -11.64 -7.88
C ALA A 50 -1.16 -11.58 -7.99
N ASP A 51 -0.51 -10.95 -7.01
CA ASP A 51 0.95 -10.87 -6.92
C ASP A 51 1.58 -12.22 -6.57
N GLU A 52 0.97 -13.05 -5.72
CA GLU A 52 1.51 -14.37 -5.34
C GLU A 52 1.79 -15.27 -6.54
N GLN A 53 0.87 -15.33 -7.52
CA GLN A 53 1.08 -16.10 -8.75
C GLN A 53 2.23 -15.55 -9.60
N ALA A 54 2.32 -14.22 -9.68
CA ALA A 54 3.37 -13.55 -10.45
C ALA A 54 4.73 -13.62 -9.73
N LEU A 55 4.74 -13.61 -8.40
CA LEU A 55 5.91 -13.78 -7.55
C LEU A 55 6.47 -15.19 -7.65
N GLY A 56 5.63 -16.21 -7.83
CA GLY A 56 6.06 -17.58 -8.12
C GLY A 56 6.92 -17.73 -9.38
N GLN A 57 6.90 -16.74 -10.30
CA GLN A 57 7.81 -16.71 -11.45
C GLN A 57 9.25 -16.32 -11.05
N ILE A 58 9.42 -15.72 -9.88
CA ILE A 58 10.67 -15.14 -9.41
C ILE A 58 11.15 -15.89 -8.19
N PHE A 59 10.32 -16.10 -7.19
CA PHE A 59 10.64 -16.76 -5.93
C PHE A 59 10.09 -18.18 -5.92
N GLU A 60 10.87 -19.12 -5.40
CA GLU A 60 10.53 -20.55 -5.44
C GLU A 60 9.49 -20.93 -4.37
N ASN A 61 9.51 -20.27 -3.22
CA ASN A 61 8.61 -20.53 -2.11
C ASN A 61 8.46 -19.31 -1.20
N VAL A 62 7.43 -19.34 -0.35
CA VAL A 62 7.29 -18.47 0.81
C VAL A 62 7.90 -19.18 1.99
N SER A 63 9.02 -18.68 2.48
CA SER A 63 9.78 -19.31 3.57
C SER A 63 9.17 -19.06 4.95
N TYR A 64 8.51 -17.92 5.13
CA TYR A 64 7.90 -17.51 6.40
C TYR A 64 6.83 -16.45 6.17
N VAL A 65 5.76 -16.48 6.96
CA VAL A 65 4.73 -15.45 7.00
C VAL A 65 4.54 -15.03 8.45
N TYR A 66 4.56 -13.72 8.68
CA TYR A 66 4.33 -13.13 9.98
C TYR A 66 3.18 -12.14 9.90
N GLU A 67 2.01 -12.56 10.41
CA GLU A 67 0.78 -11.80 10.24
C GLU A 67 0.63 -10.68 11.29
N LEU A 68 -0.06 -9.60 10.91
CA LEU A 68 -0.33 -8.46 11.79
C LEU A 68 -0.96 -8.86 13.14
N PRO A 69 -1.98 -9.75 13.21
CA PRO A 69 -2.55 -10.14 14.50
C PRO A 69 -1.55 -10.85 15.42
N GLN A 70 -0.63 -11.63 14.86
CA GLN A 70 0.42 -12.27 15.63
C GLN A 70 1.42 -11.22 16.15
N ALA A 71 1.84 -10.29 15.30
CA ALA A 71 2.75 -9.22 15.68
C ALA A 71 2.18 -8.30 16.77
N VAL A 72 0.87 -8.07 16.80
CA VAL A 72 0.17 -7.38 17.89
C VAL A 72 0.18 -8.21 19.17
N ARG A 73 -0.17 -9.51 19.11
CA ARG A 73 -0.17 -10.40 20.29
C ARG A 73 1.20 -10.53 20.93
N ASP A 74 2.26 -10.57 20.12
CA ASP A 74 3.63 -10.71 20.57
C ASP A 74 4.24 -9.39 21.08
N GLY A 75 3.50 -8.28 20.99
CA GLY A 75 3.92 -6.97 21.50
C GLY A 75 4.85 -6.18 20.59
N TRP A 76 5.02 -6.59 19.33
CA TRP A 76 5.83 -5.87 18.34
C TRP A 76 5.07 -4.75 17.63
N LEU A 77 3.75 -4.90 17.47
CA LEU A 77 2.87 -3.89 16.88
C LEU A 77 1.82 -3.41 17.89
N VAL A 78 1.38 -2.18 17.69
CA VAL A 78 0.27 -1.61 18.48
C VAL A 78 -1.06 -2.27 18.10
N ASN A 79 -1.92 -2.47 19.08
CA ASN A 79 -3.27 -2.96 18.82
C ASN A 79 -4.10 -1.84 18.13
N PRO A 80 -4.58 -2.03 16.89
CA PRO A 80 -5.36 -1.02 16.21
C PRO A 80 -6.72 -0.85 16.89
N ILE A 81 -7.17 0.39 17.05
CA ILE A 81 -8.51 0.73 17.52
C ILE A 81 -9.25 1.34 16.32
N GLN A 82 -10.28 0.66 15.85
CA GLN A 82 -11.12 1.13 14.75
C GLN A 82 -12.32 1.90 15.29
N GLN A 83 -12.60 3.04 14.66
CA GLN A 83 -13.82 3.81 14.89
C GLN A 83 -14.44 4.12 13.52
N CYS A 84 -15.71 3.75 13.34
CA CYS A 84 -16.47 4.12 12.17
C CYS A 84 -17.21 5.43 12.45
N VAL A 85 -17.07 6.39 11.55
CA VAL A 85 -17.77 7.67 11.58
C VAL A 85 -18.75 7.69 10.42
N VAL A 86 -20.01 8.00 10.71
CA VAL A 86 -21.04 8.20 9.68
C VAL A 86 -21.11 9.69 9.38
N VAL A 87 -20.86 10.05 8.12
CA VAL A 87 -21.03 11.41 7.61
C VAL A 87 -22.29 11.41 6.75
N GLU A 88 -23.38 11.94 7.30
CA GLU A 88 -24.70 11.89 6.65
C GLU A 88 -24.76 12.59 5.29
N SER A 89 -23.85 13.54 5.03
CA SER A 89 -23.80 14.25 3.76
C SER A 89 -23.13 13.45 2.64
N LEU A 90 -22.40 12.38 2.96
CA LEU A 90 -21.76 11.52 1.96
C LEU A 90 -22.77 10.53 1.40
N ASP A 91 -23.13 10.71 0.13
CA ASP A 91 -23.95 9.77 -0.64
C ASP A 91 -23.16 9.22 -1.83
N PHE A 92 -22.85 7.93 -1.77
CA PHE A 92 -22.16 7.22 -2.85
C PHE A 92 -23.11 6.41 -3.73
N SER A 93 -24.43 6.51 -3.54
CA SER A 93 -25.42 5.74 -4.31
C SER A 93 -25.39 6.05 -5.81
N GLY A 94 -24.91 7.24 -6.19
CA GLY A 94 -24.69 7.66 -7.58
C GLY A 94 -23.35 7.22 -8.18
N VAL A 95 -22.43 6.65 -7.39
CA VAL A 95 -21.10 6.25 -7.86
C VAL A 95 -21.17 4.86 -8.50
N THR A 96 -20.75 4.77 -9.75
CA THR A 96 -20.74 3.52 -10.51
C THR A 96 -19.60 2.61 -10.08
N MET A 97 -19.75 1.30 -10.33
CA MET A 97 -18.68 0.34 -10.11
C MET A 97 -17.92 0.08 -11.42
N THR A 98 -16.59 0.14 -11.37
CA THR A 98 -15.69 -0.22 -12.47
C THR A 98 -14.75 -1.33 -11.99
N ALA A 99 -14.76 -2.48 -12.68
CA ALA A 99 -13.91 -3.63 -12.33
C ALA A 99 -14.06 -4.15 -10.89
N GLY A 100 -15.24 -3.99 -10.27
CA GLY A 100 -15.51 -4.45 -8.91
C GLY A 100 -15.16 -3.46 -7.80
N ASP A 101 -14.66 -2.27 -8.17
CA ASP A 101 -14.38 -1.17 -7.25
C ASP A 101 -15.23 0.07 -7.64
N LEU A 102 -15.31 1.07 -6.76
CA LEU A 102 -15.96 2.34 -7.06
C LEU A 102 -15.19 3.10 -8.16
N ASN A 103 -15.92 3.78 -9.04
CA ASN A 103 -15.30 4.67 -10.02
C ASN A 103 -14.56 5.80 -9.28
N VAL A 104 -13.24 5.81 -9.40
CA VAL A 104 -12.36 6.73 -8.67
C VAL A 104 -12.66 8.20 -8.99
N GLY A 105 -13.03 8.50 -10.24
CA GLY A 105 -13.38 9.88 -10.64
C GLY A 105 -14.67 10.35 -10.01
N GLU A 106 -15.74 9.55 -10.12
CA GLU A 106 -17.04 9.87 -9.54
C GLU A 106 -16.98 9.89 -7.99
N LEU A 107 -16.19 9.00 -7.40
CA LEU A 107 -15.91 9.02 -5.97
C LEU A 107 -15.20 10.32 -5.56
N ALA A 108 -14.19 10.74 -6.32
CA ALA A 108 -13.49 11.99 -6.06
C ALA A 108 -14.43 13.19 -6.13
N ASP A 109 -15.33 13.25 -7.12
CA ASP A 109 -16.29 14.34 -7.25
C ASP A 109 -17.18 14.49 -6.01
N VAL A 110 -17.72 13.39 -5.47
CA VAL A 110 -18.51 13.38 -4.22
C VAL A 110 -17.67 13.82 -3.02
N MET A 111 -16.43 13.32 -2.94
CA MET A 111 -15.50 13.64 -1.84
C MET A 111 -14.98 15.07 -1.89
N GLU A 112 -15.01 15.71 -3.05
CA GLU A 112 -14.59 17.10 -3.28
C GLU A 112 -15.71 18.12 -3.04
N GLU A 113 -16.97 17.70 -2.84
CA GLU A 113 -18.04 18.62 -2.51
C GLU A 113 -17.74 19.37 -1.21
N GLU A 114 -17.93 20.69 -1.21
CA GLU A 114 -17.52 21.56 -0.11
C GLU A 114 -18.16 21.17 1.23
N ARG A 115 -19.45 20.82 1.22
CA ARG A 115 -20.14 20.33 2.42
C ARG A 115 -19.50 19.05 2.97
N ASN A 116 -19.10 18.13 2.10
CA ASN A 116 -18.49 16.86 2.49
C ASN A 116 -17.08 17.07 3.02
N LEU A 117 -16.28 17.90 2.35
CA LEU A 117 -14.95 18.29 2.80
C LEU A 117 -14.96 18.88 4.20
N HIS A 118 -15.82 19.87 4.47
CA HIS A 118 -15.92 20.48 5.79
C HIS A 118 -16.34 19.48 6.86
N THR A 119 -17.26 18.58 6.55
CA THR A 119 -17.75 17.57 7.50
C THR A 119 -16.67 16.52 7.80
N ILE A 120 -15.93 16.07 6.79
CA ILE A 120 -14.80 15.15 6.95
C ILE A 120 -13.69 15.80 7.77
N VAL A 121 -13.30 17.05 7.46
CA VAL A 121 -12.22 17.75 8.17
C VAL A 121 -12.58 18.00 9.62
N SER A 122 -13.75 18.59 9.89
CA SER A 122 -14.21 18.86 11.26
C SER A 122 -14.26 17.57 12.09
N THR A 123 -14.86 16.51 11.55
CA THR A 123 -14.90 15.22 12.26
C THR A 123 -13.51 14.63 12.46
N THR A 124 -12.60 14.80 11.50
CA THR A 124 -11.21 14.33 11.63
C THR A 124 -10.49 15.09 12.75
N ILE A 125 -10.66 16.41 12.87
CA ILE A 125 -10.08 17.21 13.95
C ILE A 125 -10.61 16.74 15.31
N ASP A 126 -11.93 16.58 15.43
CA ASP A 126 -12.59 16.15 16.67
C ASP A 126 -12.12 14.76 17.10
N VAL A 127 -12.07 13.81 16.17
CA VAL A 127 -11.59 12.45 16.44
C VAL A 127 -10.09 12.44 16.72
N ALA A 128 -9.29 13.17 15.95
CA ALA A 128 -7.84 13.22 16.13
C ALA A 128 -7.47 13.76 17.52
N ALA A 129 -8.21 14.74 18.04
CA ALA A 129 -8.01 15.32 19.36
C ALA A 129 -6.54 15.75 19.61
N GLY A 130 -5.91 16.37 18.60
CA GLY A 130 -4.53 16.86 18.66
C GLY A 130 -3.44 15.79 18.46
N ARG A 131 -3.80 14.53 18.18
CA ARG A 131 -2.83 13.48 17.82
C ARG A 131 -2.24 13.72 16.43
N LYS A 132 -1.05 13.19 16.17
CA LYS A 132 -0.49 13.14 14.82
C LYS A 132 -1.40 12.29 13.93
N THR A 133 -1.86 12.88 12.83
CA THR A 133 -2.87 12.28 11.96
C THR A 133 -2.38 12.26 10.52
N LEU A 134 -2.63 11.13 9.85
CA LEU A 134 -2.49 10.98 8.41
C LEU A 134 -3.88 10.82 7.82
N MET A 135 -4.21 11.62 6.82
CA MET A 135 -5.49 11.55 6.10
C MET A 135 -5.24 11.11 4.66
N PHE A 136 -5.96 10.07 4.23
CA PHE A 136 -5.90 9.57 2.86
C PHE A 136 -7.07 10.17 2.07
N ALA A 137 -6.73 10.89 1.00
CA ALA A 137 -7.69 11.52 0.10
C ALA A 137 -7.90 10.67 -1.16
N ALA A 138 -9.10 10.74 -1.74
CA ALA A 138 -9.48 10.11 -3.00
C ALA A 138 -8.83 10.77 -4.22
N SER A 139 -8.44 12.05 -4.14
CA SER A 139 -7.77 12.78 -5.21
C SER A 139 -6.71 13.76 -4.67
N VAL A 140 -5.79 14.18 -5.54
CA VAL A 140 -4.82 15.24 -5.23
C VAL A 140 -5.54 16.54 -4.88
N LYS A 141 -6.58 16.89 -5.63
CA LYS A 141 -7.38 18.09 -5.39
C LYS A 141 -8.10 18.04 -4.05
N GLN A 142 -8.65 16.89 -3.65
CA GLN A 142 -9.24 16.72 -2.32
C GLN A 142 -8.18 16.92 -1.23
N ALA A 143 -6.98 16.36 -1.40
CA ALA A 143 -5.88 16.54 -0.44
C ALA A 143 -5.50 18.02 -0.29
N GLU A 144 -5.34 18.74 -1.40
CA GLU A 144 -5.05 20.18 -1.41
C GLU A 144 -6.13 20.98 -0.68
N ARG A 145 -7.41 20.75 -1.03
CA ARG A 145 -8.53 21.44 -0.38
C ARG A 145 -8.67 21.11 1.11
N THR A 146 -8.38 19.87 1.50
CA THR A 146 -8.37 19.47 2.91
C THR A 146 -7.31 20.26 3.69
N CYS A 147 -6.12 20.44 3.12
CA CYS A 147 -5.05 21.24 3.72
C CYS A 147 -5.38 22.73 3.82
N GLU A 148 -6.22 23.27 2.93
CA GLU A 148 -6.68 24.67 3.01
C GLU A 148 -7.70 24.91 4.14
N ILE A 149 -8.44 23.87 4.54
CA ILE A 149 -9.47 23.93 5.59
C ILE A 149 -8.86 23.70 6.98
N LEU A 150 -7.81 22.88 7.08
CA LEU A 150 -7.07 22.57 8.32
C LEU A 150 -6.27 23.76 8.84
#